data_AF-A0A9P8APL7-F1
#
_entry.id   AF-A0A9P8APL7-F1
#
_cell.length_a   1.000
_cell.length_b   1.000
_cell.length_c   1.000
_cell.angle_alpha   90.00
_cell.angle_beta   90.00
_cell.angle_gamma   90.00
#
_symmetry.space_group_name_H-M   'P 1'
#
loop_
_entity.id
_entity.type
_entity.pdbx_description
1 polymer ?
#
loop_
_entity_poly.entity_id
_entity_poly.type
_entity_poly.pdbx_seq_one_letter_code
_entity_poly.pdbx_strand_id
1 'polypeptide(L)'
;MYYVLLPIISNLGVKFIVWTLLVPHETPVDYSKDFHLSVFPHLVGYILSFPSITARALYEESAAYDDDDFPYEWPIPKLDTILLSIEGSSARFKIQGGDADAEWASLVPGDGHLHLGDRQRPFTLRMFRQLQCLNILRKGILETYRSLSELLTTNRNLPFRHLA
;
A
#
# COMPACT_ATOMS: atom_id res chain seq x y z
N MET A 1 16.58 11.24 29.67
CA MET A 1 17.50 11.80 28.64
C MET A 1 16.69 12.56 27.59
N TYR A 2 16.29 13.80 27.85
CA TYR A 2 15.47 14.61 26.92
C TYR A 2 15.93 16.08 26.79
N TYR A 3 17.15 16.41 27.21
CA TYR A 3 17.61 17.81 27.33
C TYR A 3 18.75 18.23 26.38
N VAL A 4 19.06 17.46 25.33
CA VAL A 4 20.17 17.80 24.40
C VAL A 4 19.71 18.09 22.96
N LEU A 5 18.46 17.85 22.59
CA LEU A 5 17.97 18.03 21.20
C LEU A 5 17.25 19.36 20.90
N LEU A 6 16.97 20.19 21.91
CA LEU A 6 16.28 21.47 21.72
C LEU A 6 17.09 22.60 21.02
N PRO A 7 18.44 22.69 21.07
CA PRO A 7 19.15 23.83 20.44
C PRO A 7 19.42 23.66 18.93
N ILE A 8 19.17 22.48 18.34
CA ILE A 8 19.43 22.23 16.91
C ILE A 8 18.24 22.69 16.03
N ILE A 9 17.02 22.60 16.55
CA ILE A 9 15.80 22.92 15.80
C ILE A 9 15.59 24.45 15.66
N SER A 10 16.09 25.27 16.60
CA SER A 10 15.90 26.73 16.51
C SER A 10 16.79 27.43 15.48
N ASN A 11 17.99 26.88 15.19
CA ASN A 11 18.95 27.52 14.28
C ASN A 11 18.60 27.29 12.80
N LEU A 12 17.91 26.19 12.47
CA LEU A 12 17.42 25.90 11.12
C LEU A 12 16.16 26.71 10.77
N GLY A 13 15.26 26.94 11.73
CA GLY A 13 14.05 27.73 11.51
C GLY A 13 14.32 29.20 11.16
N VAL A 14 15.32 29.82 11.80
CA VAL A 14 15.66 31.24 11.56
C VAL A 14 16.34 31.44 10.21
N LYS A 15 17.18 30.50 9.74
CA LYS A 15 17.83 30.59 8.43
C LYS A 15 16.84 30.43 7.26
N PHE A 16 15.80 29.60 7.43
CA PHE A 16 14.79 29.40 6.39
C PHE A 16 13.89 30.63 6.21
N ILE A 17 13.51 31.31 7.31
CA ILE A 17 12.65 32.49 7.28
C ILE A 17 13.34 33.72 6.68
N VAL A 18 14.66 33.88 6.86
CA VAL A 18 15.42 35.00 6.27
C VAL A 18 15.60 34.83 4.75
N TRP A 19 15.68 33.59 4.24
CA TRP A 19 15.83 33.33 2.82
C TRP A 19 14.53 33.54 2.02
N THR A 20 13.36 33.31 2.64
CA THR A 20 12.05 33.53 1.99
C THR A 20 11.56 34.98 2.02
N LEU A 21 12.04 35.84 2.93
CA LEU A 21 11.52 37.22 3.08
C LEU A 21 12.32 38.30 2.34
N LEU A 22 13.41 37.96 1.64
CA LEU A 22 14.25 38.94 0.92
C LEU A 22 14.48 38.62 -0.56
N VAL A 23 13.50 38.01 -1.22
CA VAL A 23 13.48 37.93 -2.69
C VAL A 23 12.21 38.63 -3.19
N PRO A 24 12.33 39.76 -3.90
CA PRO A 24 11.17 40.49 -4.39
C PRO A 24 10.50 39.72 -5.53
N HIS A 25 9.17 39.73 -5.46
CA HIS A 25 8.23 39.37 -6.51
C HIS A 25 8.39 40.32 -7.72
N GLU A 26 8.12 39.80 -8.93
CA GLU A 26 8.10 40.47 -10.26
C GLU A 26 9.42 40.60 -11.05
N THR A 27 9.65 39.69 -12.00
CA THR A 27 9.51 39.92 -13.46
C THR A 27 9.94 38.66 -14.24
N PRO A 28 9.41 38.41 -15.46
CA PRO A 28 9.79 37.25 -16.26
C PRO A 28 11.18 37.47 -16.87
N VAL A 29 12.13 36.57 -16.59
CA VAL A 29 13.49 36.68 -17.11
C VAL A 29 13.58 36.06 -18.51
N ASP A 30 13.92 36.92 -19.47
CA ASP A 30 14.30 36.61 -20.86
C ASP A 30 15.70 35.94 -20.87
N TYR A 31 15.80 34.75 -21.47
CA TYR A 31 17.00 33.90 -21.45
C TYR A 31 17.98 34.17 -22.62
N SER A 32 18.02 35.40 -23.13
CA SER A 32 18.74 35.69 -24.38
C SER A 32 20.18 36.22 -24.22
N LYS A 33 20.58 36.75 -23.06
CA LYS A 33 21.90 37.40 -22.95
C LYS A 33 22.55 37.16 -21.58
N ASP A 34 23.87 37.04 -21.63
CA ASP A 34 24.82 37.02 -20.50
C ASP A 34 25.30 35.64 -20.03
N PHE A 35 25.79 34.85 -20.98
CA PHE A 35 26.79 33.82 -20.71
C PHE A 35 28.16 34.51 -20.53
N HIS A 36 28.42 35.09 -19.36
CA HIS A 36 29.77 35.53 -18.98
C HIS A 36 30.29 34.70 -17.81
N LEU A 37 31.16 33.77 -18.15
CA LEU A 37 31.95 32.91 -17.28
C LEU A 37 32.84 33.74 -16.32
N SER A 38 32.39 33.90 -15.09
CA SER A 38 33.22 33.97 -13.88
C SER A 38 32.22 33.93 -12.74
N VAL A 39 32.19 32.94 -11.84
CA VAL A 39 33.07 32.78 -10.69
C VAL A 39 32.89 31.35 -10.14
N PHE A 40 33.93 30.85 -9.47
CA PHE A 40 33.98 29.74 -8.48
C PHE A 40 34.66 28.43 -8.93
N PRO A 41 35.99 28.31 -8.76
CA PRO A 41 36.74 27.06 -8.90
C PRO A 41 36.70 26.15 -7.65
N HIS A 42 35.76 26.33 -6.71
CA HIS A 42 35.76 25.58 -5.43
C HIS A 42 34.70 24.47 -5.30
N LEU A 43 33.89 24.20 -6.31
CA LEU A 43 32.86 23.14 -6.25
C LEU A 43 33.28 21.79 -6.87
N VAL A 44 34.46 21.69 -7.48
CA VAL A 44 34.94 20.42 -8.07
C VAL A 44 35.54 19.48 -7.01
N GLY A 45 36.02 20.00 -5.87
CA GLY A 45 36.66 19.19 -4.83
C GLY A 45 35.71 18.44 -3.88
N TYR A 46 34.44 18.85 -3.78
CA TYR A 46 33.52 18.29 -2.79
C TYR A 46 32.79 17.03 -3.26
N ILE A 47 32.71 16.81 -4.57
CA ILE A 47 31.98 15.66 -5.16
C ILE A 47 32.77 14.36 -5.02
N LEU A 48 34.09 14.41 -4.83
CA LEU A 48 34.94 13.22 -4.65
C LEU A 48 35.20 12.83 -3.18
N SER A 49 34.72 13.64 -2.22
CA SER A 49 34.94 13.41 -0.76
C SER A 49 33.71 12.79 -0.05
N PHE A 50 32.58 12.65 -0.75
CA PHE A 50 31.41 11.94 -0.25
C PHE A 50 31.26 10.61 -1.01
N PRO A 51 31.88 9.51 -0.54
CA PRO A 51 31.59 8.18 -1.10
C PRO A 51 30.13 7.75 -0.86
N SER A 52 29.34 8.53 -0.12
CA SER A 52 27.94 8.26 0.21
C SER A 52 26.94 8.60 -0.90
N ILE A 53 27.30 9.38 -1.93
CA ILE A 53 26.36 9.71 -3.02
C ILE A 53 26.46 8.70 -4.18
N THR A 54 27.63 8.10 -4.42
CA THR A 54 27.77 7.03 -5.42
C THR A 54 27.38 5.64 -4.89
N ALA A 55 27.40 5.42 -3.58
CA ALA A 55 26.95 4.15 -2.99
C ALA A 55 25.44 3.87 -3.17
N ARG A 56 24.63 4.91 -3.39
CA ARG A 56 23.17 4.77 -3.60
C ARG A 56 22.77 4.33 -5.00
N ALA A 57 23.68 4.37 -5.97
CA ALA A 57 23.38 4.02 -7.36
C ALA A 57 23.64 2.55 -7.71
N LEU A 58 24.19 1.75 -6.78
CA LEU A 58 24.48 0.32 -6.97
C LEU A 58 23.76 -0.56 -5.94
N TYR A 59 22.58 -0.15 -5.46
CA TYR A 59 21.74 -0.99 -4.62
C TYR A 59 20.66 -1.66 -5.47
N GLU A 60 21.11 -2.46 -6.43
CA GLU A 60 20.35 -3.62 -6.88
C GLU A 60 20.66 -4.75 -5.90
N GLU A 61 20.33 -4.53 -4.62
CA GLU A 61 20.48 -5.56 -3.61
C GLU A 61 19.40 -6.59 -3.89
N SER A 62 19.83 -7.73 -4.42
CA SER A 62 19.08 -8.97 -4.37
C SER A 62 18.88 -9.33 -2.89
N ALA A 63 17.93 -8.68 -2.23
CA ALA A 63 17.44 -9.16 -0.94
C ALA A 63 17.02 -10.61 -1.19
N ALA A 64 17.67 -11.56 -0.53
CA ALA A 64 17.40 -12.97 -0.78
C ALA A 64 15.96 -13.35 -0.36
N TYR A 65 15.26 -12.43 0.34
CA TYR A 65 13.96 -12.63 0.99
C TYR A 65 14.02 -13.77 2.01
N ASP A 66 15.16 -13.85 2.68
CA ASP A 66 15.57 -14.93 3.56
C ASP A 66 15.38 -14.53 5.02
N ASP A 67 14.69 -15.38 5.80
CA ASP A 67 14.43 -15.13 7.22
C ASP A 67 13.75 -13.76 7.46
N ASP A 68 14.42 -12.85 8.17
CA ASP A 68 14.02 -11.47 8.46
C ASP A 68 14.56 -10.43 7.45
N ASP A 69 15.30 -10.87 6.43
CA ASP A 69 15.84 -10.02 5.37
C ASP A 69 14.77 -9.76 4.29
N PHE A 70 13.75 -8.98 4.67
CA PHE A 70 12.76 -8.45 3.75
C PHE A 70 12.80 -6.91 3.79
N PRO A 71 12.86 -6.24 2.63
CA PRO A 71 12.84 -4.79 2.59
C PRO A 71 11.48 -4.29 3.10
N TYR A 72 11.50 -3.19 3.86
CA TYR A 72 10.27 -2.51 4.31
C TYR A 72 9.43 -1.99 3.14
N GLU A 73 10.08 -1.75 2.00
CA GLU A 73 9.47 -1.27 0.77
C GLU A 73 9.65 -2.33 -0.31
N TRP A 74 8.55 -2.67 -0.96
CA TRP A 74 8.61 -3.51 -2.16
C TRP A 74 8.77 -2.60 -3.38
N PRO A 75 9.91 -2.65 -4.11
CA PRO A 75 10.08 -1.86 -5.33
C PRO A 75 9.17 -2.42 -6.43
N ILE A 76 7.96 -1.87 -6.52
CA ILE A 76 7.01 -2.25 -7.57
C ILE A 76 7.54 -1.67 -8.89
N PRO A 77 7.79 -2.51 -9.92
CA PRO A 77 8.24 -2.02 -11.22
C PRO A 77 7.18 -1.11 -11.82
N LYS A 78 7.56 -0.28 -12.80
CA LYS A 78 6.60 0.57 -13.50
C LYS A 78 5.49 -0.31 -14.11
N LEU A 79 4.27 -0.13 -13.60
CA LEU A 79 3.10 -0.89 -14.04
C LEU A 79 2.47 -0.24 -15.27
N ASP A 80 1.86 -1.08 -16.10
CA ASP A 80 1.03 -0.61 -17.20
C ASP A 80 -0.22 0.08 -16.65
N THR A 81 -0.67 1.11 -17.38
CA THR A 81 -1.93 1.78 -17.04
C THR A 81 -3.09 0.87 -17.41
N ILE A 82 -3.82 0.40 -16.40
CA ILE A 82 -5.03 -0.39 -16.58
C ILE A 82 -6.27 0.45 -16.33
N LEU A 83 -7.34 0.21 -17.10
CA LEU A 83 -8.63 0.85 -16.87
C LEU A 83 -9.31 0.20 -15.66
N LEU A 84 -9.55 0.99 -14.61
CA LEU A 84 -10.32 0.55 -13.45
C LEU A 84 -11.77 1.02 -13.58
N SER A 85 -12.72 0.09 -13.50
CA SER A 85 -14.14 0.43 -13.39
C SER A 85 -14.53 0.53 -11.93
N ILE A 86 -15.06 1.68 -11.52
CA ILE A 86 -15.62 1.90 -10.18
C ILE A 86 -17.14 1.82 -10.30
N GLU A 87 -17.75 0.86 -9.62
CA GLU A 87 -19.21 0.73 -9.56
C GLU A 87 -19.73 1.24 -8.22
N GLY A 88 -20.73 2.13 -8.24
CA GLY A 88 -21.33 2.72 -7.03
C GLY A 88 -22.55 1.97 -6.49
N SER A 89 -22.95 0.87 -7.13
CA SER A 89 -24.15 0.11 -6.76
C SER A 89 -23.79 -1.17 -6.00
N SER A 90 -24.59 -1.56 -5.00
CA SER A 90 -24.41 -2.80 -4.23
C SER A 90 -24.85 -4.05 -4.98
N ALA A 91 -24.93 -4.00 -6.32
CA ALA A 91 -25.36 -5.13 -7.14
C ALA A 91 -24.36 -6.30 -7.09
N ARG A 92 -23.10 -6.01 -6.73
CA ARG A 92 -21.99 -6.95 -6.62
C ARG A 92 -21.83 -7.50 -5.20
N PHE A 93 -21.22 -8.66 -5.09
CA PHE A 93 -20.91 -9.41 -3.86
C PHE A 93 -22.14 -9.72 -3.02
N LYS A 94 -23.18 -10.26 -3.66
CA LYS A 94 -24.41 -10.67 -2.96
C LYS A 94 -24.11 -11.71 -1.87
N ILE A 95 -24.86 -11.66 -0.78
CA ILE A 95 -24.72 -12.65 0.31
C ILE A 95 -25.07 -14.06 -0.19
N GLN A 96 -26.14 -14.19 -0.98
CA GLN A 96 -26.61 -15.45 -1.58
C GLN A 96 -27.02 -15.24 -3.05
N GLY A 97 -27.03 -16.31 -3.83
CA GLY A 97 -27.43 -16.31 -5.24
C GLY A 97 -26.58 -17.27 -6.06
N GLY A 98 -27.04 -17.61 -7.28
CA GLY A 98 -26.34 -18.56 -8.16
C GLY A 98 -24.90 -18.15 -8.47
N ASP A 99 -24.66 -16.85 -8.70
CA ASP A 99 -23.34 -16.33 -9.07
C ASP A 99 -22.51 -15.83 -7.87
N ALA A 100 -23.09 -15.81 -6.66
CA ALA A 100 -22.46 -15.20 -5.49
C ALA A 100 -21.14 -15.90 -5.15
N ASP A 101 -21.10 -17.23 -5.16
CA ASP A 101 -19.88 -17.97 -4.79
C ASP A 101 -18.72 -17.71 -5.75
N ALA A 102 -19.00 -17.63 -7.05
CA ALA A 102 -17.99 -17.31 -8.06
C ALA A 102 -17.49 -15.87 -7.92
N GLU A 103 -18.40 -14.94 -7.65
CA GLU A 103 -18.07 -13.53 -7.44
C GLU A 103 -17.19 -13.33 -6.20
N TRP A 104 -17.56 -13.93 -5.06
CA TRP A 104 -16.76 -13.90 -3.84
C TRP A 104 -15.40 -14.61 -3.99
N ALA A 105 -15.31 -15.63 -4.84
CA ALA A 105 -14.04 -16.28 -5.17
C ALA A 105 -13.11 -15.37 -6.01
N SER A 106 -13.66 -14.47 -6.82
CA SER A 106 -12.87 -13.54 -7.65
C SER A 106 -12.19 -12.40 -6.88
N LEU A 107 -12.43 -12.26 -5.57
CA LEU A 107 -11.80 -11.23 -4.72
C LEU A 107 -10.28 -11.40 -4.58
N VAL A 108 -9.80 -12.62 -4.80
CA VAL A 108 -8.37 -12.94 -4.74
C VAL A 108 -7.94 -13.39 -6.13
N PRO A 109 -7.01 -12.67 -6.78
CA PRO A 109 -6.51 -13.07 -8.08
C PRO A 109 -5.67 -14.36 -7.94
N GLY A 110 -5.94 -15.34 -8.80
CA GLY A 110 -5.21 -16.61 -8.81
C GLY A 110 -5.29 -17.34 -7.46
N ASP A 111 -4.12 -17.67 -6.90
CA ASP A 111 -3.97 -18.30 -5.58
C ASP A 111 -3.79 -17.26 -4.45
N GLY A 112 -3.66 -15.98 -4.78
CA GLY A 112 -3.40 -14.90 -3.81
C GLY A 112 -1.98 -14.91 -3.25
N HIS A 113 -1.06 -15.64 -3.90
CA HIS A 113 0.33 -15.72 -3.49
C HIS A 113 1.23 -14.93 -4.44
N LEU A 114 2.18 -14.22 -3.84
CA LEU A 114 3.26 -13.53 -4.48
C LEU A 114 4.54 -14.28 -4.15
N HIS A 115 5.30 -14.68 -5.16
CA HIS A 115 6.57 -15.38 -4.96
C HIS A 115 7.70 -14.36 -5.06
N LEU A 116 8.43 -14.14 -3.98
CA LEU A 116 9.52 -13.15 -3.89
C LEU A 116 10.87 -13.82 -3.66
N GLY A 117 11.93 -13.17 -4.17
CA GLY A 117 13.32 -13.61 -4.06
C GLY A 117 13.69 -14.79 -4.96
N ASP A 118 14.98 -15.10 -4.95
CA ASP A 118 15.56 -16.19 -5.76
C ASP A 118 15.00 -17.56 -5.35
N ARG A 119 14.59 -17.70 -4.09
CA ARG A 119 13.98 -18.92 -3.54
C ARG A 119 12.47 -19.01 -3.75
N GLN A 120 11.85 -18.04 -4.44
CA GLN A 120 10.42 -18.01 -4.74
C GLN A 120 9.56 -18.26 -3.49
N ARG A 121 9.86 -17.56 -2.40
CA ARG A 121 9.12 -17.73 -1.15
C ARG A 121 7.70 -17.18 -1.33
N PRO A 122 6.65 -17.94 -0.95
CA PRO A 122 5.27 -17.48 -1.09
C PRO A 122 4.92 -16.46 0.01
N PHE A 123 4.39 -15.33 -0.40
CA PHE A 123 3.82 -14.27 0.44
C PHE A 123 2.38 -14.02 0.03
N THR A 124 1.58 -13.40 0.90
CA THR A 124 0.22 -12.96 0.56
C THR A 124 0.03 -11.54 1.04
N LEU A 125 -0.62 -10.71 0.22
CA LEU A 125 -1.02 -9.38 0.65
C LEU A 125 -2.08 -9.49 1.74
N ARG A 126 -1.88 -8.79 2.86
CA ARG A 126 -2.80 -8.81 4.01
C ARG A 126 -4.26 -8.56 3.61
N MET A 127 -4.47 -7.67 2.64
CA MET A 127 -5.78 -7.36 2.08
C MET A 127 -6.47 -8.61 1.50
N PHE A 128 -5.78 -9.42 0.68
CA PHE A 128 -6.38 -10.62 0.08
C PHE A 128 -6.73 -11.66 1.13
N ARG A 129 -5.88 -11.84 2.16
CA ARG A 129 -6.21 -12.74 3.27
C ARG A 129 -7.46 -12.28 4.04
N GLN A 130 -7.59 -10.97 4.28
CA GLN A 130 -8.77 -10.40 4.91
C GLN A 130 -10.04 -10.67 4.09
N LEU A 131 -9.98 -10.53 2.76
CA LEU A 131 -11.10 -10.83 1.87
C LEU A 131 -11.48 -12.33 1.86
N GLN A 132 -10.51 -13.24 1.93
CA GLN A 132 -10.77 -14.67 2.11
C GLN A 132 -11.51 -14.96 3.41
N CYS A 133 -11.04 -14.37 4.52
CA CYS A 133 -11.70 -14.48 5.82
C CYS A 133 -13.14 -13.96 5.77
N LEU A 134 -13.40 -12.86 5.05
CA LEU A 134 -14.74 -12.33 4.87
C LEU A 134 -15.67 -13.31 4.14
N ASN A 135 -15.18 -14.00 3.10
CA ASN A 135 -15.96 -15.04 2.40
C ASN A 135 -16.25 -16.25 3.31
N ILE A 136 -15.31 -16.65 4.17
CA ILE A 136 -15.53 -17.70 5.17
C ILE A 136 -16.65 -17.31 6.13
N LEU A 137 -16.64 -16.07 6.63
CA LEU A 137 -17.69 -15.55 7.52
C LEU A 137 -19.06 -15.56 6.83
N ARG A 138 -19.15 -15.09 5.57
CA ARG A 138 -20.39 -15.15 4.78
C ARG A 138 -20.95 -16.57 4.71
N LYS A 139 -20.10 -17.55 4.38
CA LYS A 139 -20.52 -18.96 4.31
C LYS A 139 -21.02 -19.48 5.65
N GLY A 140 -20.36 -19.11 6.76
CA GLY A 140 -20.83 -19.45 8.11
C GLY A 140 -22.21 -18.87 8.44
N ILE A 141 -22.47 -17.62 8.03
CA ILE A 141 -23.79 -16.98 8.21
C ILE A 141 -24.86 -17.72 7.41
N LEU A 142 -24.58 -18.07 6.15
CA LEU A 142 -25.53 -18.80 5.30
C LEU A 142 -25.86 -20.19 5.87
N GLU A 143 -24.85 -20.92 6.32
CA GLU A 143 -25.03 -22.25 6.93
C GLU A 143 -25.87 -22.17 8.21
N THR A 144 -25.60 -21.16 9.04
CA THR A 144 -26.41 -20.90 10.25
C THR A 144 -27.86 -20.59 9.88
N TYR A 145 -28.10 -19.75 8.87
CA TYR A 145 -29.46 -19.42 8.44
C TYR A 145 -30.20 -20.65 7.87
N ARG A 146 -29.51 -21.46 7.07
CA ARG A 146 -30.05 -22.70 6.52
C ARG A 146 -30.48 -23.67 7.62
N SER A 147 -29.59 -23.97 8.57
CA SER A 147 -29.90 -24.87 9.68
C SER A 147 -31.06 -24.37 10.54
N LEU A 148 -31.11 -23.07 10.85
CA LEU A 148 -32.24 -22.47 11.56
C LEU A 148 -33.55 -22.61 10.77
N SER A 149 -33.52 -22.42 9.45
CA SER A 149 -34.72 -22.58 8.60
C SER A 149 -35.23 -24.02 8.56
N GLU A 150 -34.34 -25.01 8.57
CA GLU A 150 -34.68 -26.43 8.62
C GLU A 150 -35.30 -26.81 9.98
N LEU A 151 -34.78 -26.27 11.08
CA LEU A 151 -35.36 -26.49 12.41
C LEU A 151 -36.75 -25.86 12.55
N LEU A 152 -36.93 -24.63 12.06
CA LEU A 152 -38.22 -23.93 12.12
C LEU A 152 -39.30 -24.61 11.25
N THR A 153 -38.92 -25.13 10.09
CA THR A 153 -39.84 -25.88 9.22
C THR A 153 -40.18 -27.24 9.81
N THR A 154 -39.21 -27.95 10.39
CA THR A 154 -39.44 -29.21 11.11
C THR A 154 -40.37 -29.02 12.30
N ASN A 155 -40.16 -27.97 13.11
CA ASN A 155 -40.96 -27.69 14.29
C ASN A 155 -42.41 -27.29 13.93
N ARG A 156 -42.61 -26.51 12.86
CA ARG A 156 -43.96 -26.17 12.36
C ARG A 156 -44.75 -27.37 11.81
N ASN A 157 -44.06 -28.41 11.36
CA ASN A 157 -44.68 -29.62 10.82
C ASN A 157 -44.89 -30.71 11.89
N LEU A 158 -44.52 -30.46 13.16
CA LEU A 158 -44.92 -31.34 14.26
C LEU A 158 -46.43 -31.17 14.49
N PRO A 159 -47.24 -32.23 14.36
CA PRO A 159 -48.64 -32.15 14.76
C PRO A 159 -48.69 -31.81 16.24
N PHE A 160 -49.49 -30.81 16.62
CA PHE A 160 -49.88 -30.53 18.01
C PHE A 160 -50.53 -31.78 18.59
N ARG A 161 -49.74 -32.74 19.05
CA ARG A 161 -50.19 -33.94 19.72
C ARG A 161 -49.74 -33.85 21.17
N HIS A 162 -50.76 -33.71 22.03
CA HIS A 162 -50.76 -33.98 23.47
C HIS A 162 -50.23 -32.87 24.39
N LEU A 163 -51.07 -31.85 24.58
CA LEU A 163 -51.30 -31.26 25.91
C LEU A 163 -52.83 -31.24 26.13
N ALA A 164 -53.36 -32.37 26.56
CA ALA A 164 -54.70 -32.51 27.12
C ALA A 164 -54.59 -33.48 28.30
#